data_AF-P01541-F1
#
_entry.id   AF-P01541-F1
#
_cell.length_a   1.000
_cell.length_b   1.000
_cell.length_c   1.000
_cell.angle_alpha   90.00
_cell.angle_beta   90.00
_cell.angle_gamma   90.00
#
_symmetry.space_group_name_H-M   'P 1'
#
loop_
_entity.id
_entity.type
_entity.pdbx_description
1 polymer ?
#
loop_
_entity_poly.entity_id
_entity_poly.type
_entity_poly.pdbx_seq_one_letter_code
_entity_poly.pdbx_strand_id
1 'polypeptide(L)' 'KSCCPTTAARNQYNICRLPGTPRPVCAALSGCKIISGTGCPPGYRH' A
#
# COMPACT_ATOMS: atom_id res chain seq x y z
N LYS A 1 -3.35 -7.42 -4.10
CA LYS A 1 -2.26 -7.27 -3.09
C LYS A 1 -1.82 -5.80 -3.04
N SER A 2 -1.36 -5.27 -1.90
CA SER A 2 -0.80 -3.91 -1.79
C SER A 2 0.71 -3.96 -1.66
N CYS A 3 1.42 -3.13 -2.41
CA CYS A 3 2.87 -3.06 -2.48
C CYS A 3 3.32 -1.62 -2.21
N CYS A 4 4.18 -1.40 -1.24
CA CYS A 4 4.55 -0.07 -0.77
C CYS A 4 6.04 0.22 -1.03
N PRO A 5 6.40 1.48 -1.32
CA PRO A 5 7.78 1.83 -1.68
C PRO A 5 8.74 1.83 -0.50
N THR A 6 8.24 2.11 0.69
CA THR A 6 9.04 2.20 1.93
C THR A 6 8.26 1.63 3.10
N THR A 7 8.96 1.30 4.19
CA THR A 7 8.32 0.89 5.45
C THR A 7 7.40 2.00 5.99
N ALA A 8 7.77 3.27 5.83
CA ALA A 8 6.93 4.40 6.22
C ALA A 8 5.61 4.43 5.42
N ALA A 9 5.66 4.23 4.10
CA ALA A 9 4.47 4.11 3.27
C ALA A 9 3.59 2.91 3.67
N ARG A 10 4.20 1.77 4.01
CA ARG A 10 3.46 0.61 4.54
C ARG A 10 2.75 0.94 5.85
N ASN A 11 3.41 1.62 6.78
CA ASN A 11 2.81 2.03 8.05
C ASN A 11 1.64 2.99 7.81
N GLN A 12 1.81 3.99 6.96
CA GLN A 12 0.72 4.92 6.60
C GLN A 12 -0.47 4.19 5.95
N TYR A 13 -0.20 3.24 5.04
CA TYR A 13 -1.25 2.41 4.44
C TYR A 13 -2.02 1.63 5.50
N ASN A 14 -1.32 1.01 6.45
CA ASN A 14 -1.92 0.23 7.52
C ASN A 14 -2.77 1.11 8.45
N ILE A 15 -2.27 2.28 8.86
CA ILE A 15 -3.01 3.25 9.69
C ILE A 15 -4.27 3.73 8.94
N CYS A 16 -4.13 4.10 7.67
CA CYS A 16 -5.27 4.53 6.85
C CYS A 16 -6.35 3.44 6.75
N ARG A 17 -5.96 2.16 6.73
CA ARG A 17 -6.87 1.02 6.64
C ARG A 17 -7.61 0.71 7.96
N LEU A 18 -7.12 1.17 9.12
CA LEU A 18 -7.71 0.87 10.43
C LEU A 18 -9.21 1.22 10.54
N PRO A 19 -9.69 2.43 10.16
CA PRO A 19 -11.11 2.76 10.23
C PRO A 19 -11.96 2.09 9.14
N GLY A 20 -11.39 1.21 8.31
CA GLY A 20 -12.08 0.54 7.21
C GLY A 20 -11.97 1.26 5.85
N THR A 21 -11.22 2.36 5.77
CA THR A 21 -11.01 3.14 4.53
C THR A 21 -10.65 2.23 3.35
N PRO A 22 -11.28 2.39 2.16
CA PRO A 22 -11.03 1.52 1.02
C PRO A 22 -9.56 1.44 0.63
N ARG A 23 -9.13 0.25 0.19
CA ARG A 23 -7.74 -0.01 -0.24
C ARG A 23 -7.22 1.01 -1.26
N PRO A 24 -7.97 1.39 -2.32
CA PRO A 24 -7.47 2.32 -3.34
C PRO A 24 -7.16 3.70 -2.77
N VAL A 25 -8.00 4.17 -1.83
CA VAL A 25 -7.82 5.46 -1.16
C VAL A 25 -6.53 5.44 -0.34
N CYS A 26 -6.34 4.42 0.49
CA CYS A 26 -5.11 4.30 1.28
C CYS A 26 -3.87 4.12 0.41
N ALA A 27 -3.98 3.38 -0.69
CA ALA A 27 -2.87 3.18 -1.61
C ALA A 27 -2.43 4.51 -2.25
N ALA A 28 -3.39 5.32 -2.71
CA ALA A 28 -3.11 6.64 -3.26
C ALA A 28 -2.48 7.57 -2.19
N LEU A 29 -3.02 7.57 -0.97
CA LEU A 29 -2.54 8.43 0.12
C LEU A 29 -1.12 8.08 0.58
N SER A 30 -0.78 6.80 0.59
CA SER A 30 0.54 6.32 1.06
C SER A 30 1.54 6.10 -0.07
N GLY A 31 1.19 6.37 -1.33
CA GLY A 31 2.00 6.04 -2.49
C GLY A 31 2.22 4.54 -2.71
N CYS A 32 1.37 3.69 -2.14
CA CYS A 32 1.39 2.26 -2.40
C CYS A 32 0.61 1.93 -3.67
N LYS A 33 0.89 0.77 -4.26
CA LYS A 33 0.18 0.25 -5.43
C LYS A 33 -0.67 -0.94 -5.06
N ILE A 34 -1.86 -1.02 -5.64
CA ILE A 34 -2.66 -2.24 -5.62
C ILE A 34 -2.38 -2.99 -6.91
N ILE A 35 -1.95 -4.23 -6.77
CA ILE A 35 -1.71 -5.13 -7.89
C ILE A 35 -2.69 -6.31 -7.85
N SER A 36 -3.04 -6.83 -9.02
CA SER A 36 -3.77 -8.09 -9.19
C SER A 36 -2.86 -9.32 -9.08
N GLY A 37 -1.55 -9.17 -9.31
CA GLY A 37 -0.57 -10.26 -9.25
C GLY A 37 -0.08 -10.62 -7.83
N THR A 38 0.78 -11.65 -7.77
CA THR A 38 1.36 -12.19 -6.53
C THR A 38 2.63 -11.46 -6.09
N GLY A 39 3.42 -10.96 -7.05
CA GLY A 39 4.71 -10.30 -6.81
C GLY A 39 4.63 -8.77 -6.87
N CYS A 40 5.27 -8.10 -5.91
CA CYS A 40 5.40 -6.64 -5.93
C CYS A 40 6.49 -6.18 -6.92
N PRO A 41 6.26 -5.07 -7.65
CA PRO A 41 7.25 -4.55 -8.58
C PRO A 41 8.54 -4.10 -7.84
N PRO A 42 9.68 -4.04 -8.54
CA PRO A 42 10.90 -3.45 -7.99
C PRO A 42 10.64 -2.06 -7.42
N GLY A 43 11.22 -1.75 -6.26
CA GLY A 43 11.00 -0.49 -5.55
C GLY A 43 9.70 -0.39 -4.77
N TYR A 44 8.84 -1.43 -4.74
CA TYR A 44 7.61 -1.50 -3.93
C TYR A 44 7.57 -2.75 -3.04
N ARG A 45 8.70 -3.08 -2.42
CA ARG A 45 8.90 -4.33 -1.68
C ARG A 45 8.56 -4.26 -0.20
N HIS A 46 7.96 -3.15 0.26
CA HIS A 46 7.50 -2.96 1.63
C HIS A 46 6.00 -3.16 1.76
#